data_AF-A0A933JIG3-F1
#
_entry.id   AF-A0A933JIG3-F1
#
_cell.length_a   1.000
_cell.length_b   1.000
_cell.length_c   1.000
_cell.angle_alpha   90.00
_cell.angle_beta   90.00
_cell.angle_gamma   90.00
#
_symmetry.space_group_name_H-M   'P 1'
#
loop_
_entity.id
_entity.type
_entity.pdbx_description
1 polymer ?
#
loop_
_entity_poly.entity_id
_entity_poly.type
_entity_poly.pdbx_seq_one_letter_code
_entity_poly.pdbx_strand_id
1 'polypeptide(L)'
;MTLMVLLALVAQIDLPGTSSVSVAFSPASVCAECHATFDPQGSPHDTWMGSAMAHAARDPWFRAAVVVAERDHPGIGDLCFRCHTPEAWLEGRCLPSDGSRLLPTDTGIGCSGCHRMDPNPYVRNAQYVVVDEARVRGPYSVTPAPHATQASTWVSDSAFCGTCHDLVNPLVPRKSQDGTVTAMPFPEQTTYSEWLASDFVSEGRTCQACHMPEEPGQNALAGPQRRERSVHAFAGGNLFLLDSVALLFPELDIQNQLQNGSLRIRQMMASAAHLELIDPPASARKGELLALTLRVVNDSGHKLPTGYPQGRRVFLSARSQALGFDRGSYDPLTDELVDPLAVYEVVHGRHGVGPTHHLALNDLVISDSRIPPRGFVATATTAPVGKEFLELQGGKLAHYDDVELAVEVPCDATEDIDLEFGLHYQSIHTAVVDELLDDTVGTPEAETLGLAFATFEQEPLPIASLRIRIPLDPLACALPDAGVPPRPDAGHSDASSADAGEALLEDQGCGCRSTSRSTSKSQPTEVAWVLLLALRLRKRAFRIGR
;
A
#
# COMPACT_ATOMS: atom_id res chain seq x y z
N MET A 1 10.96 -16.78 44.31
CA MET A 1 11.33 -15.78 43.28
C MET A 1 12.28 -16.49 42.34
N THR A 2 11.71 -17.17 41.37
CA THR A 2 12.24 -18.44 40.84
C THR A 2 12.12 -18.34 39.33
N LEU A 3 13.21 -18.61 38.59
CA LEU A 3 13.41 -18.81 37.13
C LEU A 3 12.48 -18.10 36.12
N MET A 4 11.16 -18.11 36.29
CA MET A 4 10.17 -17.33 35.53
C MET A 4 10.42 -15.81 35.56
N VAL A 5 10.87 -15.24 36.68
CA VAL A 5 11.23 -13.81 36.73
C VAL A 5 12.50 -13.54 35.91
N LEU A 6 13.45 -14.49 35.89
CA LEU A 6 14.65 -14.37 35.05
C LEU A 6 14.32 -14.52 33.55
N LEU A 7 13.39 -15.40 33.18
CA LEU A 7 12.90 -15.56 31.80
C LEU A 7 12.07 -14.34 31.34
N ALA A 8 11.29 -13.73 32.23
CA ALA A 8 10.55 -12.50 31.92
C ALA A 8 11.46 -11.30 31.63
N LEU A 9 12.65 -11.24 32.26
CA LEU A 9 13.66 -10.22 31.96
C LEU A 9 14.43 -10.43 30.65
N VAL A 10 14.40 -11.64 30.07
CA VAL A 10 15.10 -11.96 28.80
C VAL A 10 14.21 -11.69 27.58
N ALA A 11 12.89 -11.61 27.76
CA ALA A 11 11.92 -11.46 26.66
C ALA A 11 11.55 -10.01 26.32
N GLN A 12 12.03 -9.01 27.09
CA GLN A 12 11.66 -7.61 26.87
C GLN A 12 12.81 -6.83 26.25
N ILE A 13 12.53 -6.09 25.18
CA ILE A 13 13.49 -5.16 24.58
C ILE A 13 13.43 -3.87 25.40
N ASP A 14 14.50 -3.61 26.16
CA ASP A 14 14.56 -2.44 27.03
C ASP A 14 14.71 -1.16 26.19
N LEU A 15 13.71 -0.29 26.27
CA LEU A 15 13.65 0.99 25.57
C LEU A 15 13.30 2.11 26.55
N PRO A 16 14.02 3.25 26.52
CA PRO A 16 13.77 4.33 27.46
C PRO A 16 12.35 4.88 27.34
N GLY A 17 11.80 5.42 28.43
CA GLY A 17 10.49 6.08 28.39
C GLY A 17 9.27 5.17 28.21
N THR A 18 9.45 3.84 28.30
CA THR A 18 8.30 2.93 28.30
C THR A 18 7.83 2.68 29.72
N SER A 19 6.53 2.80 29.98
CA SER A 19 5.94 2.45 31.28
C SER A 19 6.13 0.97 31.61
N SER A 20 6.46 0.65 32.87
CA SER A 20 6.50 -0.73 33.37
C SER A 20 5.09 -1.33 33.38
N VAL A 21 4.91 -2.40 32.61
CA VAL A 21 3.74 -3.28 32.51
C VAL A 21 2.99 -3.40 33.85
N SER A 22 1.85 -2.69 34.00
CA SER A 22 0.97 -2.78 35.19
C SER A 22 -0.30 -1.88 35.14
N VAL A 23 -0.55 -1.15 34.05
CA VAL A 23 -1.71 -0.24 33.98
C VAL A 23 -2.93 -1.02 33.48
N ALA A 24 -4.03 -1.00 34.24
CA ALA A 24 -5.30 -1.58 33.82
C ALA A 24 -6.01 -0.66 32.81
N PHE A 25 -6.45 -1.21 31.69
CA PHE A 25 -7.14 -0.50 30.62
C PHE A 25 -8.60 -0.90 30.52
N SER A 26 -9.44 0.08 30.17
CA SER A 26 -10.81 -0.21 29.76
C SER A 26 -10.79 -0.69 28.31
N PRO A 27 -11.43 -1.84 28.00
CA PRO A 27 -11.56 -2.28 26.62
C PRO A 27 -12.46 -1.31 25.84
N ALA A 28 -12.29 -1.28 24.52
CA ALA A 28 -13.05 -0.39 23.64
C ALA A 28 -14.58 -0.55 23.76
N SER A 29 -15.06 -1.74 24.16
CA SER A 29 -16.49 -2.00 24.40
C SER A 29 -17.09 -1.11 25.50
N VAL A 30 -16.32 -0.75 26.53
CA VAL A 30 -16.78 0.19 27.57
C VAL A 30 -16.97 1.59 26.97
N CYS A 31 -16.09 2.00 26.07
CA CYS A 31 -16.23 3.28 25.37
C CYS A 31 -17.43 3.28 24.42
N ALA A 32 -17.69 2.13 23.76
CA ALA A 32 -18.79 1.98 22.80
C ALA A 32 -20.17 2.27 23.40
N GLU A 33 -20.36 2.08 24.71
CA GLU A 33 -21.64 2.37 25.40
C GLU A 33 -22.11 3.82 25.20
N CYS A 34 -21.17 4.77 25.03
CA CYS A 34 -21.47 6.17 24.78
C CYS A 34 -20.90 6.69 23.45
N HIS A 35 -19.88 6.05 22.88
CA HIS A 35 -19.14 6.55 21.72
C HIS A 35 -19.48 5.82 20.40
N ALA A 36 -20.57 5.05 20.36
CA ALA A 36 -21.03 4.29 19.19
C ALA A 36 -22.52 4.58 18.86
N THR A 37 -22.95 4.14 17.67
CA THR A 37 -24.35 3.96 17.22
C THR A 37 -25.22 5.20 17.02
N PHE A 38 -24.83 6.37 17.55
CA PHE A 38 -25.61 7.61 17.37
C PHE A 38 -25.40 8.26 15.99
N ASP A 39 -24.34 7.86 15.29
CA ASP A 39 -23.99 8.29 13.93
C ASP A 39 -23.09 7.22 13.29
N PRO A 40 -23.61 6.29 12.49
CA PRO A 40 -22.81 5.17 11.96
C PRO A 40 -21.65 5.60 11.04
N GLN A 41 -21.67 6.82 10.51
CA GLN A 41 -20.64 7.35 9.60
C GLN A 41 -19.54 8.12 10.34
N GLY A 42 -19.79 8.55 11.58
CA GLY A 42 -18.89 9.44 12.31
C GLY A 42 -18.78 9.20 13.82
N SER A 43 -19.51 8.25 14.39
CA SER A 43 -19.29 7.81 15.77
C SER A 43 -17.86 7.30 15.91
N PRO A 44 -17.11 7.74 16.93
CA PRO A 44 -15.70 7.36 17.07
C PRO A 44 -15.47 5.85 17.06
N HIS A 45 -16.29 5.10 17.81
CA HIS A 45 -16.15 3.64 17.85
C HIS A 45 -16.50 2.98 16.52
N ASP A 46 -17.58 3.38 15.85
CA ASP A 46 -18.02 2.72 14.61
C ASP A 46 -17.04 2.93 13.45
N THR A 47 -16.46 4.14 13.36
CA THR A 47 -15.43 4.46 12.36
C THR A 47 -14.10 3.78 12.69
N TRP A 48 -13.73 3.69 13.97
CA TRP A 48 -12.56 2.94 14.42
C TRP A 48 -12.67 1.44 14.14
N MET A 49 -13.84 0.83 14.40
CA MET A 49 -14.09 -0.60 14.15
C MET A 49 -13.95 -0.98 12.67
N GLY A 50 -14.11 -0.03 11.75
CA GLY A 50 -13.87 -0.20 10.32
C GLY A 50 -12.42 0.03 9.88
N SER A 51 -11.51 0.33 10.81
CA SER A 51 -10.12 0.70 10.51
C SER A 51 -9.13 -0.45 10.76
N ALA A 52 -7.95 -0.35 10.14
CA ALA A 52 -6.84 -1.26 10.43
C ALA A 52 -6.39 -1.20 11.91
N MET A 53 -6.53 -0.05 12.57
CA MET A 53 -6.12 0.11 13.97
C MET A 53 -6.92 -0.81 14.91
N ALA A 54 -8.23 -0.98 14.69
CA ALA A 54 -9.06 -1.86 15.52
C ALA A 54 -8.69 -3.34 15.40
N HIS A 55 -8.00 -3.72 14.32
CA HIS A 55 -7.70 -5.12 13.98
C HIS A 55 -6.21 -5.40 13.83
N ALA A 56 -5.33 -4.49 14.27
CA ALA A 56 -3.89 -4.59 14.03
C ALA A 56 -3.24 -5.85 14.60
N ALA A 57 -3.78 -6.42 15.70
CA ALA A 57 -3.30 -7.69 16.26
C ALA A 57 -4.04 -8.92 15.72
N ARG A 58 -5.12 -8.73 14.96
CA ARG A 58 -5.84 -9.78 14.22
C ARG A 58 -5.33 -9.97 12.79
N ASP A 59 -4.52 -9.06 12.29
CA ASP A 59 -4.00 -9.12 10.92
C ASP A 59 -3.25 -10.44 10.70
N PRO A 60 -3.73 -11.34 9.82
CA PRO A 60 -3.12 -12.64 9.63
C PRO A 60 -1.72 -12.54 9.03
N TRP A 61 -1.43 -11.48 8.27
CA TRP A 61 -0.08 -11.22 7.77
C TRP A 61 0.86 -10.86 8.92
N PHE A 62 0.43 -9.93 9.78
CA PHE A 62 1.19 -9.56 10.98
C PHE A 62 1.45 -10.78 11.87
N ARG A 63 0.43 -11.61 12.12
CA ARG A 63 0.57 -12.81 12.96
C ARG A 63 1.61 -13.79 12.40
N ALA A 64 1.59 -14.05 11.08
CA ALA A 64 2.61 -14.88 10.44
C ALA A 64 4.01 -14.24 10.51
N ALA A 65 4.11 -12.93 10.28
CA ALA A 65 5.38 -12.20 10.35
C ALA A 65 6.00 -12.24 11.77
N VAL A 66 5.18 -12.18 12.83
CA VAL A 66 5.65 -12.33 14.22
C VAL A 66 6.24 -13.72 14.45
N VAL A 67 5.67 -14.79 13.87
CA VAL A 67 6.23 -16.14 13.97
C VAL A 67 7.63 -16.20 13.35
N VAL A 68 7.82 -15.62 12.17
CA VAL A 68 9.15 -15.54 11.52
C VAL A 68 10.11 -14.71 12.37
N ALA A 69 9.68 -13.54 12.84
CA ALA A 69 10.50 -12.65 13.66
C ALA A 69 10.94 -13.30 14.97
N GLU A 70 10.08 -14.04 15.66
CA GLU A 70 10.43 -14.79 16.88
C GLU A 70 11.39 -15.95 16.59
N ARG A 71 11.36 -16.55 15.40
CA ARG A 71 12.35 -17.56 14.96
C ARG A 71 13.70 -16.92 14.66
N ASP A 72 13.70 -15.73 14.06
CA ASP A 72 14.89 -14.96 13.75
C ASP A 72 15.58 -14.42 15.01
N HIS A 73 14.79 -13.90 15.94
CA HIS A 73 15.26 -13.34 17.20
C HIS A 73 14.21 -13.53 18.30
N PRO A 74 14.34 -14.58 19.14
CA PRO A 74 13.40 -14.82 20.24
C PRO A 74 13.29 -13.61 21.17
N GLY A 75 12.06 -13.17 21.45
CA GLY A 75 11.79 -11.96 22.24
C GLY A 75 11.41 -10.73 21.41
N ILE A 76 11.68 -10.72 20.09
CA ILE A 76 11.48 -9.50 19.28
C ILE A 76 10.02 -9.10 19.11
N GLY A 77 9.08 -10.05 19.26
CA GLY A 77 7.65 -9.77 19.26
C GLY A 77 7.22 -8.79 20.36
N ASP A 78 8.03 -8.58 21.40
CA ASP A 78 7.85 -7.50 22.38
C ASP A 78 7.75 -6.14 21.69
N LEU A 79 8.61 -5.87 20.70
CA LEU A 79 8.58 -4.62 19.92
C LEU A 79 7.32 -4.54 19.04
N CYS A 80 6.96 -5.66 18.41
CA CYS A 80 5.80 -5.76 17.51
C CYS A 80 4.49 -5.44 18.22
N PHE A 81 4.25 -6.08 19.37
CA PHE A 81 2.97 -5.96 20.07
C PHE A 81 2.77 -4.61 20.78
N ARG A 82 3.83 -3.84 21.05
CA ARG A 82 3.70 -2.46 21.52
C ARG A 82 2.93 -1.58 20.53
N CYS A 83 3.17 -1.74 19.23
CA CYS A 83 2.44 -0.99 18.20
C CYS A 83 1.08 -1.63 17.87
N HIS A 84 0.98 -2.96 17.90
CA HIS A 84 -0.18 -3.68 17.37
C HIS A 84 -1.27 -4.00 18.39
N THR A 85 -0.97 -3.99 19.70
CA THR A 85 -1.94 -4.19 20.79
C THR A 85 -1.41 -3.57 22.10
N PRO A 86 -1.26 -2.23 22.14
CA PRO A 86 -0.58 -1.54 23.24
C PRO A 86 -1.21 -1.82 24.60
N GLU A 87 -2.54 -1.95 24.68
CA GLU A 87 -3.22 -2.30 25.93
C GLU A 87 -2.83 -3.70 26.45
N ALA A 88 -2.85 -4.73 25.59
CA ALA A 88 -2.48 -6.08 26.00
C ALA A 88 -1.00 -6.17 26.38
N TRP A 89 -0.14 -5.43 25.67
CA TRP A 89 1.28 -5.34 26.00
C TRP A 89 1.49 -4.69 27.39
N LEU A 90 0.84 -3.56 27.65
CA LEU A 90 0.94 -2.85 28.94
C LEU A 90 0.33 -3.62 30.12
N GLU A 91 -0.59 -4.54 29.86
CA GLU A 91 -1.17 -5.46 30.85
C GLU A 91 -0.41 -6.79 30.98
N GLY A 92 0.67 -6.96 30.22
CA GLY A 92 1.60 -8.09 30.33
C GLY A 92 1.12 -9.36 29.63
N ARG A 93 0.09 -9.26 28.78
CA ARG A 93 -0.43 -10.38 27.98
C ARG A 93 0.38 -10.67 26.73
N CYS A 94 1.35 -9.82 26.40
CA CYS A 94 2.34 -10.07 25.35
C CYS A 94 3.63 -10.71 25.90
N LEU A 95 3.56 -11.34 27.08
CA LEU A 95 4.64 -12.17 27.61
C LEU A 95 4.11 -13.59 27.78
N PRO A 96 4.63 -14.61 27.06
CA PRO A 96 5.71 -14.53 26.07
C PRO A 96 5.39 -13.66 24.85
N SER A 97 6.44 -13.17 24.18
CA SER A 97 6.42 -12.21 23.08
C SER A 97 5.87 -12.75 21.76
N ASP A 98 5.47 -14.02 21.72
CA ASP A 98 4.78 -14.67 20.59
C ASP A 98 3.28 -14.34 20.53
N GLY A 99 2.74 -13.64 21.53
CA GLY A 99 1.33 -13.27 21.59
C GLY A 99 0.39 -14.44 21.89
N SER A 100 0.89 -15.56 22.41
CA SER A 100 0.10 -16.75 22.79
C SER A 100 -0.86 -16.52 23.96
N ARG A 101 -0.70 -15.41 24.70
CA ARG A 101 -1.57 -15.02 25.82
C ARG A 101 -2.55 -13.90 25.48
N LEU A 102 -2.63 -13.47 24.22
CA LEU A 102 -3.65 -12.52 23.79
C LEU A 102 -5.05 -13.11 24.00
N LEU A 103 -5.95 -12.28 24.50
CA LEU A 103 -7.36 -12.58 24.61
C LEU A 103 -8.06 -12.33 23.26
N PRO A 104 -9.24 -12.93 23.01
CA PRO A 104 -10.03 -12.63 21.81
C PRO A 104 -10.40 -11.15 21.64
N THR A 105 -10.34 -10.38 22.74
CA THR A 105 -10.59 -8.93 22.81
C THR A 105 -9.35 -8.07 22.62
N ASP A 106 -8.15 -8.65 22.51
CA ASP A 106 -6.90 -7.92 22.24
C ASP A 106 -6.73 -7.74 20.72
N THR A 107 -7.63 -6.95 20.14
CA THR A 107 -7.86 -6.95 18.69
C THR A 107 -6.91 -6.05 17.91
N GLY A 108 -6.36 -5.03 18.55
CA GLY A 108 -5.62 -3.96 17.92
C GLY A 108 -5.33 -2.82 18.89
N ILE A 109 -5.17 -1.62 18.34
CA ILE A 109 -5.01 -0.36 19.09
C ILE A 109 -6.39 0.12 19.51
N GLY A 110 -6.68 0.07 20.81
CA GLY A 110 -7.95 0.51 21.36
C GLY A 110 -7.99 2.00 21.73
N CYS A 111 -9.17 2.45 22.19
CA CYS A 111 -9.39 3.84 22.58
C CYS A 111 -8.44 4.26 23.71
N SER A 112 -8.22 3.36 24.68
CA SER A 112 -7.43 3.70 25.85
C SER A 112 -5.93 3.76 25.54
N GLY A 113 -5.42 2.95 24.62
CA GLY A 113 -4.03 3.02 24.16
C GLY A 113 -3.69 4.40 23.59
N CYS A 114 -4.60 4.99 22.82
CA CYS A 114 -4.43 6.36 22.30
C CYS A 114 -4.73 7.43 23.35
N HIS A 115 -5.92 7.39 23.95
CA HIS A 115 -6.42 8.51 24.77
C HIS A 115 -5.84 8.55 26.19
N ARG A 116 -5.12 7.51 26.64
CA ARG A 116 -4.40 7.53 27.93
C ARG A 116 -2.90 7.73 27.79
N MET A 117 -2.39 7.85 26.57
CA MET A 117 -0.98 8.18 26.33
C MET A 117 -0.66 9.59 26.85
N ASP A 118 0.41 9.69 27.61
CA ASP A 118 0.98 10.95 28.07
C ASP A 118 1.91 11.56 27.01
N PRO A 119 2.01 12.90 26.97
CA PRO A 119 3.04 13.57 26.20
C PRO A 119 4.41 13.07 26.64
N ASN A 120 5.24 12.69 25.66
CA ASN A 120 6.57 12.17 25.95
C ASN A 120 7.56 12.56 24.83
N PRO A 121 8.87 12.61 25.12
CA PRO A 121 9.86 13.05 24.15
C PRO A 121 10.27 11.96 23.14
N TYR A 122 9.73 10.75 23.25
CA TYR A 122 10.13 9.60 22.42
C TYR A 122 9.12 9.37 21.29
N VAL A 123 9.53 9.73 20.08
CA VAL A 123 8.69 9.68 18.88
C VAL A 123 9.19 8.58 17.95
N ARG A 124 9.20 7.34 18.46
CA ARG A 124 9.50 6.09 17.73
C ARG A 124 9.35 4.86 18.61
N ASN A 125 9.38 3.67 18.00
CA ASN A 125 9.53 2.36 18.64
C ASN A 125 8.50 2.08 19.75
N ALA A 126 7.32 2.68 19.66
CA ALA A 126 6.26 2.61 20.65
C ALA A 126 6.73 2.92 22.08
N GLN A 127 7.63 3.89 22.20
CA GLN A 127 8.11 4.41 23.49
C GLN A 127 7.08 5.39 24.05
N TYR A 128 5.95 4.87 24.54
CA TYR A 128 4.93 5.69 25.17
C TYR A 128 4.93 5.58 26.71
N VAL A 129 4.50 6.66 27.34
CA VAL A 129 4.20 6.72 28.77
C VAL A 129 2.69 6.65 28.94
N VAL A 130 2.23 5.74 29.80
CA VAL A 130 0.87 5.79 30.34
C VAL A 130 0.97 5.80 31.86
N VAL A 131 0.48 6.88 32.47
CA VAL A 131 0.38 6.94 33.94
C VAL A 131 -0.81 6.12 34.45
N ASP A 132 -0.70 5.60 35.67
CA ASP A 132 -1.77 4.88 36.36
C ASP A 132 -2.87 5.84 36.88
N GLU A 133 -3.40 6.64 35.97
CA GLU A 133 -4.59 7.46 36.17
C GLU A 133 -5.57 7.17 35.02
N ALA A 134 -6.84 6.94 35.34
CA ALA A 134 -7.88 6.64 34.34
C ALA A 134 -8.37 7.90 33.59
N ARG A 135 -7.49 8.88 33.34
CA ARG A 135 -7.84 10.12 32.62
C ARG A 135 -7.82 9.87 31.10
N VAL A 136 -8.91 10.23 30.44
CA VAL A 136 -9.05 10.17 28.99
C VAL A 136 -8.75 11.55 28.40
N ARG A 137 -7.79 11.64 27.48
CA ARG A 137 -7.32 12.90 26.90
C ARG A 137 -7.99 13.19 25.56
N GLY A 138 -8.32 14.44 25.30
CA GLY A 138 -8.89 14.89 24.02
C GLY A 138 -8.50 16.34 23.70
N PRO A 139 -8.69 16.81 22.46
CA PRO A 139 -8.29 18.16 22.06
C PRO A 139 -9.21 19.26 22.62
N TYR A 140 -10.36 18.90 23.18
CA TYR A 140 -11.36 19.85 23.63
C TYR A 140 -11.23 20.17 25.12
N SER A 141 -11.73 21.34 25.50
CA SER A 141 -11.94 21.71 26.91
C SER A 141 -12.75 20.63 27.64
N VAL A 142 -12.43 20.39 28.91
CA VAL A 142 -13.11 19.42 29.78
C VAL A 142 -14.62 19.67 29.77
N THR A 143 -15.38 18.64 29.43
CA THR A 143 -16.85 18.62 29.49
C THR A 143 -17.32 17.64 30.57
N PRO A 144 -18.51 17.84 31.18
CA PRO A 144 -19.10 16.85 32.06
C PRO A 144 -19.16 15.48 31.38
N ALA A 145 -18.55 14.47 31.98
CA ALA A 145 -18.46 13.10 31.45
C ALA A 145 -18.53 12.10 32.61
N PRO A 146 -19.01 10.87 32.38
CA PRO A 146 -19.07 9.82 33.39
C PRO A 146 -17.70 9.21 33.75
N HIS A 147 -16.62 9.70 33.15
CA HIS A 147 -15.23 9.33 33.42
C HIS A 147 -14.35 10.59 33.45
N ALA A 148 -13.15 10.46 34.02
CA ALA A 148 -12.20 11.58 34.08
C ALA A 148 -11.74 11.97 32.67
N THR A 149 -11.81 13.27 32.37
CA THR A 149 -11.34 13.83 31.09
C THR A 149 -10.27 14.90 31.31
N GLN A 150 -9.39 15.06 30.34
CA GLN A 150 -8.34 16.08 30.34
C GLN A 150 -8.13 16.64 28.94
N ALA A 151 -8.09 17.97 28.81
CA ALA A 151 -7.69 18.60 27.56
C ALA A 151 -6.20 18.36 27.29
N SER A 152 -5.84 18.03 26.06
CA SER A 152 -4.47 17.73 25.67
C SER A 152 -4.19 18.15 24.24
N THR A 153 -3.09 18.87 24.03
CA THR A 153 -2.58 19.17 22.68
C THR A 153 -1.82 17.98 22.08
N TRP A 154 -1.40 17.02 22.91
CA TRP A 154 -0.61 15.87 22.48
C TRP A 154 -1.36 14.97 21.50
N VAL A 155 -2.64 14.70 21.76
CA VAL A 155 -3.46 13.85 20.87
C VAL A 155 -3.68 14.46 19.47
N SER A 156 -3.46 15.77 19.33
CA SER A 156 -3.53 16.51 18.07
C SER A 156 -2.16 16.77 17.43
N ASP A 157 -1.06 16.38 18.08
CA ASP A 157 0.29 16.54 17.56
C ASP A 157 0.66 15.33 16.67
N SER A 158 1.26 15.56 15.50
CA SER A 158 1.75 14.46 14.65
C SER A 158 2.77 13.56 15.38
N ALA A 159 3.51 14.10 16.36
CA ALA A 159 4.44 13.33 17.18
C ALA A 159 3.77 12.18 17.94
N PHE A 160 2.47 12.30 18.26
CA PHE A 160 1.70 11.19 18.81
C PHE A 160 1.64 10.00 17.84
N CYS A 161 1.37 10.24 16.56
CA CYS A 161 1.36 9.19 15.54
C CYS A 161 2.77 8.61 15.32
N GLY A 162 3.80 9.47 15.40
CA GLY A 162 5.21 9.07 15.25
C GLY A 162 5.71 8.12 16.34
N THR A 163 5.04 8.03 17.49
CA THR A 163 5.38 7.01 18.50
C THR A 163 5.31 5.59 17.92
N CYS A 164 4.37 5.29 17.03
CA CYS A 164 4.27 3.98 16.36
C CYS A 164 4.71 4.03 14.88
N HIS A 165 4.51 5.15 14.18
CA HIS A 165 4.82 5.31 12.75
C HIS A 165 6.24 5.85 12.48
N ASP A 166 7.18 5.59 13.39
CA ASP A 166 8.61 5.72 13.21
C ASP A 166 9.25 4.52 13.91
N LEU A 167 9.89 3.62 13.17
CA LEU A 167 10.37 2.34 13.68
C LEU A 167 11.80 2.09 13.21
N VAL A 168 12.68 1.94 14.18
CA VAL A 168 14.04 1.45 13.96
C VAL A 168 14.22 0.14 14.72
N ASN A 169 14.89 -0.83 14.11
CA ASN A 169 15.23 -2.08 14.79
C ASN A 169 16.37 -1.80 15.79
N PRO A 170 16.12 -1.86 17.12
CA PRO A 170 17.13 -1.51 18.12
C PRO A 170 18.21 -2.60 18.26
N LEU A 171 18.00 -3.78 17.68
CA LEU A 171 18.88 -4.94 17.78
C LEU A 171 19.84 -5.07 16.60
N VAL A 172 19.57 -4.37 15.49
CA VAL A 172 20.34 -4.49 14.26
C VAL A 172 20.90 -3.13 13.85
N PRO A 173 22.24 -2.98 13.77
CA PRO A 173 22.84 -1.75 13.29
C PRO A 173 22.68 -1.66 11.76
N ARG A 174 22.38 -0.46 11.27
CA ARG A 174 22.32 -0.19 9.82
C ARG A 174 23.70 -0.31 9.20
N LYS A 175 23.80 -0.92 8.03
CA LYS A 175 24.96 -0.90 7.14
C LYS A 175 24.73 0.02 5.95
N SER A 176 25.81 0.59 5.42
CA SER A 176 25.83 1.22 4.10
C SER A 176 25.98 0.18 2.99
N GLN A 177 25.85 0.61 1.73
CA GLN A 177 25.94 -0.26 0.55
C GLN A 177 27.28 -1.01 0.42
N ASP A 178 28.37 -0.41 0.92
CA ASP A 178 29.70 -1.03 0.97
C ASP A 178 29.88 -2.00 2.16
N GLY A 179 28.88 -2.10 3.03
CA GLY A 179 28.88 -2.91 4.23
C GLY A 179 29.41 -2.30 5.50
N THR A 180 29.81 -1.03 5.45
CA THR A 180 30.27 -0.34 6.65
C THR A 180 29.12 -0.23 7.65
N VAL A 181 29.36 -0.71 8.88
CA VAL A 181 28.40 -0.58 9.98
C VAL A 181 28.33 0.89 10.39
N THR A 182 27.12 1.46 10.40
CA THR A 182 26.88 2.85 10.79
C THR A 182 26.58 2.95 12.28
N ALA A 183 26.62 4.18 12.82
CA ALA A 183 26.24 4.43 14.21
C ALA A 183 24.72 4.46 14.45
N MET A 184 23.90 4.19 13.42
CA MET A 184 22.44 4.25 13.50
C MET A 184 21.84 2.83 13.50
N PRO A 185 20.73 2.59 14.23
CA PRO A 185 19.94 1.38 14.07
C PRO A 185 19.33 1.30 12.67
N PHE A 186 18.95 0.10 12.25
CA PHE A 186 18.31 -0.11 10.96
C PHE A 186 16.91 0.56 10.92
N PRO A 187 16.64 1.48 9.96
CA PRO A 187 15.35 2.14 9.83
C PRO A 187 14.35 1.21 9.14
N GLU A 188 13.48 0.58 9.91
CA GLU A 188 12.47 -0.33 9.38
C GLU A 188 11.30 0.43 8.74
N GLN A 189 10.81 1.48 9.41
CA GLN A 189 9.74 2.35 8.92
C GLN A 189 10.06 3.78 9.31
N THR A 190 9.93 4.71 8.37
CA THR A 190 10.35 6.10 8.59
C THR A 190 9.25 7.11 8.29
N THR A 191 7.97 6.72 8.34
CA THR A 191 6.84 7.58 7.94
C THR A 191 6.82 8.93 8.64
N TYR A 192 7.00 8.96 9.97
CA TYR A 192 7.07 10.23 10.71
C TYR A 192 8.31 11.04 10.33
N SER A 193 9.48 10.40 10.24
CA SER A 193 10.72 11.06 9.80
C SER A 193 10.64 11.59 8.36
N GLU A 194 9.92 10.89 7.48
CA GLU A 194 9.63 11.31 6.11
C GLU A 194 8.76 12.57 6.09
N TRP A 195 7.70 12.59 6.92
CA TRP A 195 6.84 13.76 7.09
C TRP A 195 7.58 14.94 7.71
N LEU A 196 8.39 14.70 8.74
CA LEU A 196 9.16 15.72 9.44
C LEU A 196 10.13 16.46 8.50
N ALA A 197 10.60 15.77 7.46
CA ALA A 197 11.50 16.30 6.44
C ALA A 197 10.79 17.05 5.30
N SER A 198 9.46 17.21 5.34
CA SER A 198 8.65 17.80 4.26
C SER A 198 8.16 19.22 4.58
N ASP A 199 7.67 19.93 3.55
CA ASP A 199 7.06 21.26 3.74
C ASP A 199 5.74 21.20 4.53
N PHE A 200 5.10 20.02 4.64
CA PHE A 200 3.82 19.85 5.35
C PHE A 200 3.92 20.22 6.83
N VAL A 201 5.10 20.05 7.44
CA VAL A 201 5.38 20.50 8.82
C VAL A 201 5.25 22.01 8.91
N SER A 202 5.91 22.74 8.00
CA SER A 202 5.91 24.20 7.98
C SER A 202 4.56 24.79 7.58
N GLU A 203 3.75 24.03 6.84
CA GLU A 203 2.37 24.36 6.47
C GLU A 203 1.37 24.07 7.61
N GLY A 204 1.80 23.44 8.71
CA GLY A 204 0.91 23.03 9.81
C GLY A 204 -0.04 21.88 9.48
N ARG A 205 0.25 21.10 8.42
CA ARG A 205 -0.56 19.96 8.01
C ARG A 205 -0.15 18.71 8.79
N THR A 206 -0.91 18.41 9.84
CA THR A 206 -0.64 17.28 10.75
C THR A 206 -1.10 15.94 10.17
N CYS A 207 -0.64 14.84 10.78
CA CYS A 207 -1.13 13.50 10.46
C CYS A 207 -2.66 13.41 10.61
N GLN A 208 -3.18 13.96 11.71
CA GLN A 208 -4.59 13.99 12.03
C GLN A 208 -5.41 14.78 10.99
N ALA A 209 -4.87 15.88 10.45
CA ALA A 209 -5.58 16.70 9.47
C ALA A 209 -5.97 15.92 8.20
N CYS A 210 -5.17 14.93 7.80
CA CYS A 210 -5.48 14.06 6.65
C CYS A 210 -6.13 12.73 7.07
N HIS A 211 -5.64 12.07 8.12
CA HIS A 211 -6.09 10.71 8.50
C HIS A 211 -7.22 10.67 9.53
N MET A 212 -7.52 11.80 10.18
CA MET A 212 -8.66 11.98 11.08
C MET A 212 -9.45 13.24 10.71
N PRO A 213 -9.99 13.32 9.47
CA PRO A 213 -10.61 14.53 8.96
C PRO A 213 -11.74 15.00 9.89
N GLU A 214 -11.88 16.31 10.00
CA GLU A 214 -12.88 16.93 10.87
C GLU A 214 -14.22 17.09 10.14
N GLU A 215 -15.31 16.74 10.83
CA GLU A 215 -16.67 16.94 10.35
C GLU A 215 -17.59 17.41 11.50
N PRO A 216 -18.72 18.08 11.22
CA PRO A 216 -19.67 18.43 12.27
C PRO A 216 -20.32 17.18 12.88
N GLY A 217 -20.41 17.12 14.21
CA GLY A 217 -21.08 16.02 14.91
C GLY A 217 -20.84 15.97 16.41
N GLN A 218 -21.32 14.90 17.04
CA GLN A 218 -21.08 14.61 18.46
C GLN A 218 -19.99 13.55 18.61
N ASN A 219 -19.25 13.61 19.72
CA ASN A 219 -18.27 12.57 20.07
C ASN A 219 -18.87 11.47 20.93
N ALA A 220 -19.98 11.74 21.62
CA ALA A 220 -20.67 10.81 22.50
C ALA A 220 -22.18 11.03 22.42
N LEU A 221 -22.95 9.99 22.72
CA LEU A 221 -24.39 10.04 22.85
C LEU A 221 -24.79 11.14 23.83
N ALA A 222 -25.72 12.02 23.40
CA ALA A 222 -26.15 13.20 24.16
C ALA A 222 -25.02 14.18 24.54
N GLY A 223 -23.86 14.07 23.89
CA GLY A 223 -22.75 15.01 24.03
C GLY A 223 -22.98 16.32 23.27
N PRO A 224 -22.12 17.33 23.51
CA PRO A 224 -22.21 18.59 22.78
C PRO A 224 -21.94 18.38 21.27
N GLN A 225 -22.68 19.12 20.44
CA GLN A 225 -22.39 19.23 19.02
C GLN A 225 -21.09 20.02 18.81
N ARG A 226 -20.23 19.53 17.93
CA ARG A 226 -18.95 20.14 17.56
C ARG A 226 -18.92 20.38 16.07
N ARG A 227 -18.31 21.49 15.65
CA ARG A 227 -18.11 21.78 14.22
C ARG A 227 -16.97 20.96 13.62
N GLU A 228 -15.99 20.64 14.45
CA GLU A 228 -14.71 20.07 14.09
C GLU A 228 -14.49 18.79 14.91
N ARG A 229 -15.32 17.76 14.68
CA ARG A 229 -15.11 16.42 15.27
C ARG A 229 -14.18 15.62 14.37
N SER A 230 -13.09 15.11 14.92
CA SER A 230 -12.19 14.20 14.22
C SER A 230 -12.81 12.82 14.02
N VAL A 231 -12.82 12.32 12.79
CA VAL A 231 -13.29 10.98 12.44
C VAL A 231 -12.20 9.93 12.66
N HIS A 232 -12.52 8.84 13.34
CA HIS A 232 -11.56 7.81 13.75
C HIS A 232 -11.44 6.67 12.72
N ALA A 233 -11.44 7.01 11.42
CA ALA A 233 -11.38 6.01 10.35
C ALA A 233 -9.95 5.58 9.97
N PHE A 234 -8.95 6.44 10.19
CA PHE A 234 -7.53 6.14 10.01
C PHE A 234 -7.19 5.48 8.66
N ALA A 235 -7.82 5.94 7.58
CA ALA A 235 -7.68 5.30 6.28
C ALA A 235 -6.24 5.37 5.77
N GLY A 236 -5.74 4.24 5.30
CA GLY A 236 -4.44 4.03 4.65
C GLY A 236 -4.62 3.13 3.41
N GLY A 237 -3.73 2.16 3.19
CA GLY A 237 -3.77 1.27 2.02
C GLY A 237 -4.18 -0.20 2.27
N ASN A 238 -4.39 -0.64 3.51
CA ASN A 238 -4.52 -2.07 3.84
C ASN A 238 -5.96 -2.61 3.72
N LEU A 239 -6.50 -2.69 2.50
CA LEU A 239 -7.81 -3.34 2.26
C LEU A 239 -7.79 -4.84 2.58
N PHE A 240 -6.67 -5.52 2.29
CA PHE A 240 -6.51 -6.94 2.54
C PHE A 240 -6.84 -7.31 4.00
N LEU A 241 -6.43 -6.47 4.96
CA LEU A 241 -6.77 -6.67 6.37
C LEU A 241 -8.29 -6.61 6.61
N LEU A 242 -8.99 -5.61 6.09
CA LEU A 242 -10.43 -5.48 6.33
C LEU A 242 -11.22 -6.65 5.71
N ASP A 243 -10.83 -7.07 4.51
CA ASP A 243 -11.41 -8.25 3.85
C ASP A 243 -11.11 -9.53 4.65
N SER A 244 -9.87 -9.68 5.15
CA SER A 244 -9.47 -10.79 6.01
C SER A 244 -10.27 -10.84 7.31
N VAL A 245 -10.52 -9.70 7.94
CA VAL A 245 -11.33 -9.64 9.17
C VAL A 245 -12.77 -10.06 8.90
N ALA A 246 -13.36 -9.60 7.78
CA ALA A 246 -14.71 -9.99 7.38
C ALA A 246 -14.85 -11.50 7.15
N LEU A 247 -13.80 -12.13 6.59
CA LEU A 247 -13.76 -13.57 6.34
C LEU A 247 -13.53 -14.39 7.61
N LEU A 248 -12.55 -14.01 8.41
CA LEU A 248 -12.02 -14.83 9.50
C LEU A 248 -12.82 -14.66 10.80
N PHE A 249 -13.52 -13.54 10.96
CA PHE A 249 -14.27 -13.21 12.18
C PHE A 249 -15.71 -12.76 11.86
N PRO A 250 -16.51 -13.57 11.13
CA PRO A 250 -17.88 -13.20 10.74
C PRO A 250 -18.81 -12.99 11.96
N GLU A 251 -18.50 -13.62 13.10
CA GLU A 251 -19.25 -13.50 14.35
C GLU A 251 -19.21 -12.11 15.00
N LEU A 252 -18.34 -11.22 14.52
CA LEU A 252 -18.26 -9.84 15.03
C LEU A 252 -19.45 -8.98 14.61
N ASP A 253 -20.16 -9.35 13.53
CA ASP A 253 -21.32 -8.60 13.00
C ASP A 253 -21.01 -7.11 12.70
N ILE A 254 -19.83 -6.84 12.13
CA ILE A 254 -19.31 -5.49 11.82
C ILE A 254 -19.16 -5.21 10.31
N GLN A 255 -19.89 -5.93 9.46
CA GLN A 255 -19.73 -5.86 8.00
C GLN A 255 -19.97 -4.45 7.46
N ASN A 256 -20.90 -3.70 8.05
CA ASN A 256 -21.15 -2.31 7.66
C ASN A 256 -19.95 -1.39 7.96
N GLN A 257 -19.32 -1.55 9.13
CA GLN A 257 -18.14 -0.78 9.54
C GLN A 257 -16.96 -1.11 8.63
N LEU A 258 -16.73 -2.39 8.32
CA LEU A 258 -15.66 -2.82 7.40
C LEU A 258 -15.90 -2.28 5.98
N GLN A 259 -17.13 -2.31 5.47
CA GLN A 259 -17.47 -1.74 4.15
C GLN A 259 -17.23 -0.22 4.11
N ASN A 260 -17.60 0.50 5.16
CA ASN A 260 -17.34 1.94 5.27
C ASN A 260 -15.83 2.22 5.34
N GLY A 261 -15.07 1.41 6.09
CA GLY A 261 -13.61 1.46 6.13
C GLY A 261 -12.98 1.26 4.75
N SER A 262 -13.43 0.23 4.01
CA SER A 262 -12.96 -0.05 2.66
C SER A 262 -13.26 1.08 1.68
N LEU A 263 -14.43 1.74 1.80
CA LEU A 263 -14.75 2.93 1.00
C LEU A 263 -13.80 4.09 1.33
N ARG A 264 -13.53 4.35 2.61
CA ARG A 264 -12.62 5.42 3.03
C ARG A 264 -11.18 5.16 2.59
N ILE A 265 -10.72 3.91 2.59
CA ILE A 265 -9.41 3.54 2.02
C ILE A 265 -9.36 3.88 0.52
N ARG A 266 -10.39 3.50 -0.26
CA ARG A 266 -10.42 3.83 -1.71
C ARG A 266 -10.42 5.35 -1.96
N GLN A 267 -11.13 6.12 -1.14
CA GLN A 267 -11.12 7.58 -1.21
C GLN A 267 -9.76 8.17 -0.84
N MET A 268 -9.11 7.67 0.21
CA MET A 268 -7.77 8.09 0.62
C MET A 268 -6.76 7.82 -0.49
N MET A 269 -6.75 6.59 -1.04
CA MET A 269 -5.85 6.22 -2.13
C MET A 269 -6.01 7.11 -3.35
N ALA A 270 -7.25 7.44 -3.73
CA ALA A 270 -7.53 8.33 -4.87
C ALA A 270 -7.06 9.79 -4.67
N SER A 271 -6.69 10.17 -3.44
CA SER A 271 -6.15 11.50 -3.11
C SER A 271 -4.64 11.51 -2.85
N ALA A 272 -3.99 10.35 -2.90
CA ALA A 272 -2.59 10.21 -2.49
C ALA A 272 -1.58 10.68 -3.55
N ALA A 273 -1.97 10.67 -4.82
CA ALA A 273 -1.12 11.03 -5.95
C ALA A 273 -1.97 11.31 -7.20
N HIS A 274 -1.38 11.99 -8.17
CA HIS A 274 -1.98 12.20 -9.49
C HIS A 274 -0.95 12.03 -10.62
N LEU A 275 -1.46 12.00 -11.85
CA LEU A 275 -0.68 11.86 -13.08
C LEU A 275 -0.81 13.13 -13.92
N GLU A 276 0.30 13.59 -14.48
CA GLU A 276 0.33 14.68 -15.46
C GLU A 276 1.09 14.24 -16.71
N LEU A 277 0.67 14.74 -17.88
CA LEU A 277 1.45 14.59 -19.10
C LEU A 277 2.20 15.89 -19.37
N ILE A 278 3.52 15.80 -19.44
CA ILE A 278 4.40 16.95 -19.66
C ILE A 278 4.56 17.17 -21.16
N ASP A 279 4.36 18.43 -21.58
CA ASP A 279 4.51 18.90 -22.96
C ASP A 279 3.92 17.95 -24.02
N PRO A 280 2.60 17.63 -23.93
CA PRO A 280 1.97 16.69 -24.83
C PRO A 280 2.12 17.09 -26.30
N PRO A 281 2.48 16.14 -27.20
CA PRO A 281 2.59 16.45 -28.62
C PRO A 281 1.21 16.80 -29.20
N ALA A 282 1.17 17.82 -30.06
CA ALA A 282 -0.06 18.26 -30.72
C ALA A 282 -0.61 17.21 -31.71
N SER A 283 0.26 16.37 -32.26
CA SER A 283 -0.09 15.28 -33.18
C SER A 283 0.98 14.19 -33.17
N ALA A 284 0.59 12.96 -33.49
CA ALA A 284 1.47 11.82 -33.72
C ALA A 284 1.65 11.62 -35.23
N ARG A 285 2.86 11.26 -35.68
CA ARG A 285 3.15 10.98 -37.09
C ARG A 285 3.44 9.51 -37.30
N LYS A 286 2.85 8.94 -38.34
CA LYS A 286 3.04 7.55 -38.74
C LYS A 286 4.51 7.26 -39.03
N GLY A 287 5.03 6.16 -38.50
CA GLY A 287 6.42 5.72 -38.67
C GLY A 287 7.45 6.53 -37.87
N GLU A 288 7.01 7.51 -37.06
CA GLU A 288 7.88 8.24 -36.13
C GLU A 288 7.71 7.71 -34.70
N LEU A 289 8.72 7.95 -33.86
CA LEU A 289 8.64 7.69 -32.41
C LEU A 289 7.80 8.77 -31.74
N LEU A 290 6.72 8.34 -31.09
CA LEU A 290 5.96 9.17 -30.16
C LEU A 290 6.64 9.13 -28.79
N ALA A 291 7.29 10.23 -28.41
CA ALA A 291 7.87 10.41 -27.08
C ALA A 291 6.88 11.12 -26.15
N LEU A 292 6.65 10.55 -24.97
CA LEU A 292 5.77 11.07 -23.93
C LEU A 292 6.51 11.07 -22.60
N THR A 293 6.32 12.12 -21.81
CA THR A 293 6.82 12.19 -20.44
C THR A 293 5.64 12.26 -19.49
N LEU A 294 5.40 11.16 -18.77
CA LEU A 294 4.36 11.11 -17.76
C LEU A 294 4.96 11.41 -16.39
N ARG A 295 4.43 12.42 -15.73
CA ARG A 295 4.79 12.77 -14.36
C ARG A 295 3.86 12.07 -13.38
N VAL A 296 4.45 11.36 -12.42
CA VAL A 296 3.77 10.81 -11.24
C VAL A 296 4.02 11.73 -10.06
N VAL A 297 3.00 12.41 -9.54
CA VAL A 297 3.13 13.41 -8.46
C VAL A 297 2.64 12.83 -7.13
N ASN A 298 3.44 12.94 -6.08
CA ASN A 298 3.06 12.57 -4.72
C ASN A 298 2.38 13.75 -3.99
N ASP A 299 1.12 13.57 -3.62
CA ASP A 299 0.33 14.57 -2.87
C ASP A 299 0.32 14.32 -1.35
N SER A 300 0.96 13.24 -0.90
CA SER A 300 1.07 12.89 0.51
C SER A 300 2.20 13.62 1.22
N GLY A 301 2.10 13.72 2.54
CA GLY A 301 3.10 14.37 3.39
C GLY A 301 4.33 13.51 3.69
N HIS A 302 4.39 12.27 3.19
CA HIS A 302 5.46 11.30 3.39
C HIS A 302 5.80 10.66 2.04
N LYS A 303 6.67 9.64 1.99
CA LYS A 303 6.96 8.98 0.71
C LYS A 303 5.73 8.23 0.17
N LEU A 304 5.67 8.05 -1.15
CA LEU A 304 4.65 7.24 -1.83
C LEU A 304 5.26 5.92 -2.35
N PRO A 305 4.81 4.75 -1.84
CA PRO A 305 4.03 4.54 -0.61
C PRO A 305 4.90 4.54 0.66
N THR A 306 4.40 5.01 1.80
CA THR A 306 5.13 4.94 3.10
C THR A 306 4.77 3.68 3.90
N GLY A 307 5.43 3.48 5.04
CA GLY A 307 5.05 2.49 6.06
C GLY A 307 5.81 1.17 5.94
N TYR A 308 5.09 0.06 6.13
CA TYR A 308 5.67 -1.28 6.12
C TYR A 308 6.39 -1.57 4.79
N PRO A 309 7.68 -1.97 4.81
CA PRO A 309 8.49 -2.03 3.60
C PRO A 309 8.22 -3.26 2.73
N GLN A 310 7.77 -4.37 3.31
CA GLN A 310 7.63 -5.62 2.57
C GLN A 310 6.28 -5.70 1.86
N GLY A 311 6.31 -5.93 0.54
CA GLY A 311 5.11 -6.17 -0.27
C GLY A 311 4.30 -4.94 -0.68
N ARG A 312 4.63 -3.74 -0.19
CA ARG A 312 3.96 -2.49 -0.59
C ARG A 312 4.64 -1.90 -1.81
N ARG A 313 3.90 -1.79 -2.91
CA ARG A 313 4.40 -1.14 -4.14
C ARG A 313 3.34 -0.26 -4.78
N VAL A 314 3.77 0.86 -5.36
CA VAL A 314 2.99 1.61 -6.35
C VAL A 314 3.60 1.37 -7.71
N PHE A 315 2.80 1.16 -8.75
CA PHE A 315 3.33 0.94 -10.10
C PHE A 315 2.51 1.67 -11.16
N LEU A 316 3.18 1.98 -12.27
CA LEU A 316 2.62 2.70 -13.40
C LEU A 316 2.36 1.75 -14.57
N SER A 317 1.11 1.75 -15.03
CA SER A 317 0.65 1.05 -16.23
C SER A 317 0.36 2.03 -17.36
N ALA A 318 0.58 1.61 -18.61
CA ALA A 318 0.17 2.32 -19.80
C ALA A 318 -0.32 1.35 -20.87
N ARG A 319 -1.40 1.71 -21.56
CA ARG A 319 -1.91 0.92 -22.67
C ARG A 319 -2.40 1.78 -23.82
N SER A 320 -2.24 1.26 -25.03
CA SER A 320 -2.85 1.82 -26.24
C SER A 320 -3.16 0.68 -27.21
N GLN A 321 -4.44 0.56 -27.58
CA GLN A 321 -4.84 -0.39 -28.60
C GLN A 321 -4.30 0.01 -29.99
N ALA A 322 -4.29 1.32 -30.29
CA ALA A 322 -3.80 1.85 -31.56
C ALA A 322 -2.30 1.62 -31.75
N LEU A 323 -1.51 1.66 -30.66
CA LEU A 323 -0.07 1.39 -30.70
C LEU A 323 0.30 -0.06 -30.33
N GLY A 324 -0.68 -0.90 -30.02
CA GLY A 324 -0.48 -2.33 -29.80
C GLY A 324 0.31 -2.71 -28.54
N PHE A 325 0.22 -1.93 -27.46
CA PHE A 325 0.91 -2.25 -26.20
C PHE A 325 0.00 -2.17 -24.96
N ASP A 326 0.36 -2.96 -23.95
CA ASP A 326 -0.23 -2.95 -22.61
C ASP A 326 0.88 -3.25 -21.58
N ARG A 327 1.50 -2.20 -21.06
CA ARG A 327 2.64 -2.22 -20.14
C ARG A 327 2.18 -1.95 -18.72
N GLY A 328 2.79 -2.62 -17.75
CA GLY A 328 2.41 -2.57 -16.34
C GLY A 328 1.03 -3.16 -16.06
N SER A 329 0.53 -4.02 -16.95
CA SER A 329 -0.67 -4.80 -16.67
C SER A 329 -0.40 -5.78 -15.52
N TYR A 330 -1.44 -6.02 -14.72
CA TYR A 330 -1.40 -6.95 -13.61
C TYR A 330 -1.99 -8.29 -14.03
N ASP A 331 -1.25 -9.38 -13.86
CA ASP A 331 -1.76 -10.74 -14.08
C ASP A 331 -2.35 -11.29 -12.77
N PRO A 332 -3.69 -11.43 -12.65
CA PRO A 332 -4.33 -11.93 -11.42
C PRO A 332 -4.08 -13.42 -11.15
N LEU A 333 -3.54 -14.17 -12.12
CA LEU A 333 -3.23 -15.60 -11.94
C LEU A 333 -1.84 -15.81 -11.35
N THR A 334 -0.87 -14.98 -11.73
CA THR A 334 0.52 -15.07 -11.25
C THR A 334 0.83 -14.05 -10.16
N ASP A 335 0.00 -13.00 -10.03
CA ASP A 335 0.23 -11.85 -9.14
C ASP A 335 1.51 -11.07 -9.50
N GLU A 336 1.80 -11.03 -10.80
CA GLU A 336 2.98 -10.39 -11.37
C GLU A 336 2.60 -9.16 -12.20
N LEU A 337 3.52 -8.19 -12.25
CA LEU A 337 3.43 -7.05 -13.14
C LEU A 337 4.13 -7.38 -14.46
N VAL A 338 3.45 -7.14 -15.57
CA VAL A 338 4.01 -7.38 -16.91
C VAL A 338 4.61 -6.07 -17.44
N ASP A 339 5.95 -6.00 -17.46
CA ASP A 339 6.70 -4.85 -18.01
C ASP A 339 6.20 -3.47 -17.50
N PRO A 340 6.17 -3.23 -16.17
CA PRO A 340 5.71 -1.96 -15.62
C PRO A 340 6.60 -0.79 -16.06
N LEU A 341 5.99 0.36 -16.34
CA LEU A 341 6.73 1.56 -16.70
C LEU A 341 7.58 2.08 -15.53
N ALA A 342 7.05 1.96 -14.32
CA ALA A 342 7.75 2.28 -13.09
C ALA A 342 7.18 1.47 -11.92
N VAL A 343 8.04 1.17 -10.95
CA VAL A 343 7.67 0.59 -9.64
C VAL A 343 8.33 1.40 -8.54
N TYR A 344 7.52 1.83 -7.58
CA TYR A 344 7.88 2.63 -6.42
C TYR A 344 7.70 1.77 -5.17
N GLU A 345 8.82 1.34 -4.59
CA GLU A 345 8.87 0.47 -3.41
C GLU A 345 10.18 0.66 -2.65
N VAL A 346 10.27 0.05 -1.48
CA VAL A 346 11.51 -0.05 -0.73
C VAL A 346 11.82 -1.53 -0.52
N VAL A 347 13.06 -1.92 -0.84
CA VAL A 347 13.54 -3.29 -0.67
C VAL A 347 14.56 -3.31 0.44
N HIS A 348 14.20 -3.97 1.54
CA HIS A 348 15.10 -4.25 2.65
C HIS A 348 15.77 -5.60 2.48
N GLY A 349 16.94 -5.75 3.10
CA GLY A 349 17.61 -7.02 3.12
C GLY A 349 18.83 -7.02 4.04
N ARG A 350 19.68 -8.01 3.79
CA ARG A 350 20.90 -8.23 4.55
C ARG A 350 22.11 -8.06 3.65
N HIS A 351 23.05 -7.24 4.08
CA HIS A 351 24.29 -7.07 3.32
C HIS A 351 25.03 -8.41 3.18
N GLY A 352 25.39 -8.76 1.93
CA GLY A 352 26.06 -10.01 1.58
C GLY A 352 25.11 -11.20 1.39
N VAL A 353 23.80 -11.04 1.63
CA VAL A 353 22.77 -12.06 1.39
C VAL A 353 21.80 -11.61 0.30
N GLY A 354 21.33 -10.37 0.35
CA GLY A 354 20.36 -9.81 -0.59
C GLY A 354 19.00 -9.51 0.05
N PRO A 355 17.96 -9.27 -0.77
CA PRO A 355 16.59 -9.02 -0.31
C PRO A 355 16.05 -10.19 0.52
N THR A 356 15.28 -9.89 1.56
CA THR A 356 14.62 -10.92 2.37
C THR A 356 13.43 -10.35 3.16
N HIS A 357 12.42 -11.19 3.40
CA HIS A 357 11.27 -10.85 4.22
C HIS A 357 11.49 -11.13 5.73
N HIS A 358 12.67 -11.58 6.14
CA HIS A 358 13.11 -11.72 7.53
C HIS A 358 13.41 -10.35 8.19
N LEU A 359 12.33 -9.63 8.52
CA LEU A 359 12.35 -8.24 8.99
C LEU A 359 13.31 -8.00 10.17
N ALA A 360 13.33 -8.93 11.12
CA ALA A 360 14.13 -8.88 12.33
C ALA A 360 15.65 -8.86 12.06
N LEU A 361 16.08 -9.35 10.89
CA LEU A 361 17.48 -9.52 10.51
C LEU A 361 17.98 -8.45 9.53
N ASN A 362 17.09 -7.64 8.96
CA ASN A 362 17.45 -6.66 7.93
C ASN A 362 18.38 -5.58 8.47
N ASP A 363 19.49 -5.37 7.76
CA ASP A 363 20.54 -4.40 8.11
C ASP A 363 20.86 -3.41 6.98
N LEU A 364 20.26 -3.60 5.80
CA LEU A 364 20.52 -2.82 4.60
C LEU A 364 19.21 -2.45 3.88
N VAL A 365 19.09 -1.17 3.51
CA VAL A 365 18.11 -0.72 2.51
C VAL A 365 18.77 -0.94 1.15
N ILE A 366 18.33 -1.93 0.40
CA ILE A 366 18.94 -2.32 -0.88
C ILE A 366 18.55 -1.31 -1.97
N SER A 367 17.27 -0.95 -2.01
CA SER A 367 16.74 0.09 -2.88
C SER A 367 15.56 0.79 -2.20
N ASP A 368 15.35 2.06 -2.56
CA ASP A 368 14.19 2.85 -2.17
C ASP A 368 13.90 3.79 -3.33
N SER A 369 12.92 3.41 -4.15
CA SER A 369 12.46 4.17 -5.32
C SER A 369 11.24 5.03 -5.01
N ARG A 370 10.77 5.07 -3.75
CA ARG A 370 9.52 5.73 -3.36
C ARG A 370 9.60 7.24 -3.57
N ILE A 371 8.52 7.83 -4.10
CA ILE A 371 8.49 9.25 -4.45
C ILE A 371 8.46 10.11 -3.18
N PRO A 372 9.39 11.06 -2.97
CA PRO A 372 9.40 11.96 -1.82
C PRO A 372 8.15 12.85 -1.70
N PRO A 373 7.82 13.37 -0.50
CA PRO A 373 6.79 14.41 -0.36
C PRO A 373 7.29 15.79 -0.80
N ARG A 374 6.38 16.75 -0.96
CA ARG A 374 6.73 18.14 -1.27
C ARG A 374 7.68 18.71 -0.20
N GLY A 375 8.75 19.34 -0.66
CA GLY A 375 9.72 20.00 0.22
C GLY A 375 10.75 19.10 0.86
N PHE A 376 10.77 17.81 0.49
CA PHE A 376 11.55 16.79 1.17
C PHE A 376 13.05 17.05 1.12
N VAL A 377 13.67 17.18 2.30
CA VAL A 377 15.12 17.18 2.46
C VAL A 377 15.55 15.84 3.05
N ALA A 378 16.20 15.02 2.22
CA ALA A 378 16.60 13.68 2.61
C ALA A 378 17.56 13.67 3.81
N THR A 379 17.35 12.73 4.73
CA THR A 379 18.27 12.44 5.83
C THR A 379 19.02 11.13 5.57
N ALA A 380 20.01 10.79 6.42
CA ALA A 380 20.75 9.54 6.29
C ALA A 380 19.88 8.27 6.40
N THR A 381 18.69 8.35 7.02
CA THR A 381 17.75 7.24 7.17
C THR A 381 16.54 7.33 6.24
N THR A 382 16.35 8.46 5.54
CA THR A 382 15.18 8.68 4.66
C THR A 382 15.57 8.96 3.21
N ALA A 383 16.86 9.02 2.87
CA ALA A 383 17.31 9.20 1.49
C ALA A 383 16.85 8.03 0.58
N PRO A 384 16.39 8.31 -0.66
CA PRO A 384 16.23 7.28 -1.69
C PRO A 384 17.53 6.50 -1.93
N VAL A 385 17.39 5.26 -2.41
CA VAL A 385 18.53 4.37 -2.70
C VAL A 385 18.32 3.75 -4.08
N GLY A 386 19.28 3.96 -4.99
CA GLY A 386 19.25 3.41 -6.33
C GLY A 386 18.35 4.17 -7.34
N LYS A 387 17.45 5.05 -6.87
CA LYS A 387 16.71 5.98 -7.71
C LYS A 387 17.16 7.42 -7.42
N GLU A 388 17.46 8.14 -8.49
CA GLU A 388 17.76 9.58 -8.43
C GLU A 388 16.47 10.36 -8.70
N PHE A 389 16.23 11.38 -7.87
CA PHE A 389 15.15 12.34 -8.07
C PHE A 389 15.78 13.69 -8.40
N LEU A 390 15.10 14.49 -9.22
CA LEU A 390 15.55 15.85 -9.54
C LEU A 390 15.79 16.64 -8.25
N GLU A 391 16.99 17.18 -8.09
CA GLU A 391 17.31 18.09 -6.99
C GLU A 391 16.80 19.49 -7.31
N LEU A 392 15.93 19.98 -6.43
CA LEU A 392 15.38 21.33 -6.44
C LEU A 392 16.19 22.25 -5.52
N GLN A 393 15.91 23.54 -5.58
CA GLN A 393 16.60 24.54 -4.78
C GLN A 393 16.57 24.19 -3.28
N GLY A 394 17.73 24.32 -2.63
CA GLY A 394 17.87 24.11 -1.18
C GLY A 394 18.05 22.66 -0.76
N GLY A 395 18.50 21.77 -1.67
CA GLY A 395 18.71 20.34 -1.38
C GLY A 395 17.41 19.55 -1.25
N LYS A 396 16.31 20.11 -1.78
CA LYS A 396 15.00 19.46 -1.79
C LYS A 396 14.92 18.48 -2.94
N LEU A 397 14.33 17.30 -2.74
CA LEU A 397 14.05 16.38 -3.83
C LEU A 397 12.70 16.70 -4.47
N ALA A 398 12.59 16.45 -5.78
CA ALA A 398 11.31 16.48 -6.46
C ALA A 398 10.33 15.50 -5.81
N HIS A 399 9.09 15.97 -5.63
CA HIS A 399 7.97 15.17 -5.10
C HIS A 399 7.21 14.47 -6.22
N TYR A 400 7.91 14.23 -7.33
CA TYR A 400 7.39 13.60 -8.51
C TYR A 400 8.50 12.82 -9.21
N ASP A 401 8.08 11.91 -10.08
CA ASP A 401 8.95 11.17 -10.98
C ASP A 401 8.47 11.36 -12.43
N ASP A 402 9.38 11.67 -13.33
CA ASP A 402 9.08 11.82 -14.76
C ASP A 402 9.47 10.51 -15.47
N VAL A 403 8.46 9.79 -15.96
CA VAL A 403 8.61 8.49 -16.63
C VAL A 403 8.44 8.67 -18.13
N GLU A 404 9.48 8.33 -18.88
CA GLU A 404 9.48 8.41 -20.34
C GLU A 404 8.86 7.17 -20.97
N LEU A 405 8.03 7.39 -21.98
CA LEU A 405 7.47 6.37 -22.85
C LEU A 405 7.75 6.76 -24.30
N ALA A 406 8.49 5.90 -25.01
CA ALA A 406 8.72 6.05 -26.44
C ALA A 406 8.13 4.85 -27.19
N VAL A 407 7.21 5.11 -28.11
CA VAL A 407 6.53 4.06 -28.89
C VAL A 407 6.45 4.49 -30.35
N GLU A 408 6.75 3.58 -31.27
CA GLU A 408 6.60 3.83 -32.70
C GLU A 408 5.12 3.88 -33.09
N VAL A 409 4.74 4.90 -33.86
CA VAL A 409 3.38 5.03 -34.38
C VAL A 409 3.23 4.14 -35.61
N PRO A 410 2.35 3.13 -35.63
CA PRO A 410 2.21 2.22 -36.76
C PRO A 410 1.84 2.94 -38.06
N CYS A 411 2.42 2.52 -39.18
CA CYS A 411 2.12 3.10 -40.49
C CYS A 411 0.69 2.86 -40.97
N ASP A 412 0.07 1.79 -40.50
CA ASP A 412 -1.31 1.40 -40.76
C ASP A 412 -2.30 2.01 -39.76
N ALA A 413 -1.86 2.84 -38.80
CA ALA A 413 -2.76 3.57 -37.92
C ALA A 413 -3.74 4.43 -38.73
N THR A 414 -5.03 4.29 -38.47
CA THR A 414 -6.11 5.01 -39.19
C THR A 414 -6.89 5.98 -38.31
N GLU A 415 -6.69 5.91 -37.00
CA GLU A 415 -7.43 6.66 -35.99
C GLU A 415 -6.46 7.42 -35.08
N ASP A 416 -6.99 8.41 -34.35
CA ASP A 416 -6.22 9.12 -33.32
C ASP A 416 -5.67 8.13 -32.28
N ILE A 417 -4.52 8.47 -31.70
CA ILE A 417 -3.85 7.62 -30.72
C ILE A 417 -4.49 7.83 -29.35
N ASP A 418 -5.33 6.88 -28.94
CA ASP A 418 -5.85 6.79 -27.59
C ASP A 418 -4.86 6.07 -26.66
N LEU A 419 -4.55 6.71 -25.53
CA LEU A 419 -3.62 6.22 -24.51
C LEU A 419 -4.27 6.31 -23.13
N GLU A 420 -4.11 5.26 -22.34
CA GLU A 420 -4.57 5.21 -20.96
C GLU A 420 -3.40 4.87 -20.03
N PHE A 421 -3.18 5.73 -19.05
CA PHE A 421 -2.23 5.54 -17.96
C PHE A 421 -2.99 5.27 -16.67
N GLY A 422 -2.41 4.41 -15.84
CA GLY A 422 -2.96 4.04 -14.54
C GLY A 422 -1.85 3.95 -13.49
N LEU A 423 -2.10 4.54 -12.32
CA LEU A 423 -1.25 4.42 -11.15
C LEU A 423 -1.98 3.55 -10.14
N HIS A 424 -1.34 2.47 -9.70
CA HIS A 424 -1.97 1.46 -8.86
C HIS A 424 -1.11 1.17 -7.63
N TYR A 425 -1.76 0.87 -6.52
CA TYR A 425 -1.13 0.45 -5.28
C TYR A 425 -1.42 -1.01 -5.01
N GLN A 426 -0.37 -1.81 -4.79
CA GLN A 426 -0.54 -3.16 -4.29
C GLN A 426 -0.05 -3.23 -2.85
N SER A 427 -0.94 -3.78 -2.01
CA SER A 427 -0.74 -3.85 -0.59
C SER A 427 0.06 -5.11 -0.21
N ILE A 428 -0.15 -6.23 -0.88
CA ILE A 428 0.52 -7.49 -0.59
C ILE A 428 0.52 -8.29 -1.90
N HIS A 429 1.56 -9.11 -2.11
CA HIS A 429 1.69 -9.92 -3.32
C HIS A 429 2.32 -11.28 -3.03
N THR A 430 2.16 -12.19 -3.98
CA THR A 430 2.38 -13.64 -3.84
C THR A 430 3.79 -13.97 -3.39
N ALA A 431 4.81 -13.31 -3.93
CA ALA A 431 6.20 -13.58 -3.53
C ALA A 431 6.44 -13.38 -2.02
N VAL A 432 5.84 -12.35 -1.40
CA VAL A 432 5.99 -12.08 0.04
C VAL A 432 5.23 -13.12 0.86
N VAL A 433 4.01 -13.47 0.43
CA VAL A 433 3.17 -14.42 1.15
C VAL A 433 3.71 -15.83 1.04
N ASP A 434 4.21 -16.24 -0.11
CA ASP A 434 4.77 -17.58 -0.30
C ASP A 434 6.02 -17.78 0.59
N GLU A 435 6.94 -16.79 0.67
CA GLU A 435 8.07 -16.84 1.61
C GLU A 435 7.59 -16.95 3.07
N LEU A 436 6.65 -16.10 3.48
CA LEU A 436 6.10 -16.15 4.84
C LEU A 436 5.42 -17.48 5.16
N LEU A 437 4.67 -18.05 4.22
CA LEU A 437 3.99 -19.34 4.40
C LEU A 437 5.00 -20.48 4.50
N ASP A 438 6.05 -20.47 3.68
CA ASP A 438 7.15 -21.44 3.73
C ASP A 438 7.90 -21.35 5.07
N ASP A 439 8.16 -20.14 5.55
CA ASP A 439 8.83 -19.90 6.83
C ASP A 439 7.95 -20.15 8.04
N THR A 440 6.64 -20.34 7.87
CA THR A 440 5.68 -20.57 8.95
C THR A 440 4.91 -21.90 8.82
N VAL A 441 5.36 -22.79 7.92
CA VAL A 441 4.70 -24.09 7.67
C VAL A 441 4.37 -24.82 8.97
N GLY A 442 3.13 -25.32 9.04
CA GLY A 442 2.62 -26.11 10.15
C GLY A 442 2.15 -25.29 11.36
N THR A 443 2.09 -23.96 11.25
CA THR A 443 1.52 -23.09 12.29
C THR A 443 0.08 -22.68 11.97
N PRO A 444 -0.76 -22.43 12.99
CA PRO A 444 -2.11 -21.86 12.78
C PRO A 444 -2.09 -20.52 12.05
N GLU A 445 -1.06 -19.70 12.28
CA GLU A 445 -0.86 -18.41 11.61
C GLU A 445 -0.68 -18.58 10.10
N ALA A 446 0.11 -19.57 9.66
CA ALA A 446 0.28 -19.89 8.24
C ALA A 446 -1.05 -20.35 7.60
N GLU A 447 -1.80 -21.21 8.29
CA GLU A 447 -3.10 -21.67 7.80
C GLU A 447 -4.08 -20.51 7.64
N THR A 448 -4.10 -19.58 8.60
CA THR A 448 -4.98 -18.41 8.60
C THR A 448 -4.62 -17.43 7.49
N LEU A 449 -3.33 -17.09 7.34
CA LEU A 449 -2.85 -16.23 6.25
C LEU A 449 -3.09 -16.89 4.89
N GLY A 450 -2.79 -18.18 4.75
CA GLY A 450 -3.00 -18.93 3.52
C GLY A 450 -4.45 -18.97 3.09
N LEU A 451 -5.38 -19.15 4.04
CA LEU A 451 -6.82 -19.09 3.78
C LEU A 451 -7.25 -17.70 3.30
N ALA A 452 -6.88 -16.65 4.03
CA ALA A 452 -7.25 -15.28 3.69
C ALA A 452 -6.70 -14.87 2.31
N PHE A 453 -5.42 -15.12 2.07
CA PHE A 453 -4.76 -14.76 0.81
C PHE A 453 -5.31 -15.53 -0.39
N ALA A 454 -5.62 -16.83 -0.23
CA ALA A 454 -6.20 -17.63 -1.30
C ALA A 454 -7.66 -17.28 -1.63
N THR A 455 -8.38 -16.65 -0.69
CA THR A 455 -9.79 -16.29 -0.84
C THR A 455 -9.97 -15.03 -1.69
N PHE A 456 -9.12 -14.01 -1.46
CA PHE A 456 -9.24 -12.72 -2.13
C PHE A 456 -8.32 -12.60 -3.34
N GLU A 457 -8.82 -11.99 -4.40
CA GLU A 457 -7.96 -11.55 -5.49
C GLU A 457 -7.18 -10.32 -5.03
N GLN A 458 -5.86 -10.33 -5.23
CA GLN A 458 -4.97 -9.26 -4.79
C GLN A 458 -4.94 -8.12 -5.81
N GLU A 459 -6.12 -7.74 -6.31
CA GLU A 459 -6.26 -6.71 -7.34
C GLU A 459 -5.66 -5.38 -6.83
N PRO A 460 -4.69 -4.82 -7.56
CA PRO A 460 -4.11 -3.53 -7.20
C PRO A 460 -5.16 -2.43 -7.12
N LEU A 461 -5.04 -1.55 -6.12
CA LEU A 461 -5.96 -0.45 -5.89
C LEU A 461 -5.63 0.73 -6.80
N PRO A 462 -6.61 1.25 -7.57
CA PRO A 462 -6.37 2.42 -8.38
C PRO A 462 -6.12 3.64 -7.50
N ILE A 463 -5.04 4.37 -7.78
CA ILE A 463 -4.74 5.68 -7.23
C ILE A 463 -5.19 6.76 -8.19
N ALA A 464 -4.70 6.73 -9.42
CA ALA A 464 -4.99 7.74 -10.44
C ALA A 464 -5.05 7.10 -11.82
N SER A 465 -5.75 7.77 -12.74
CA SER A 465 -5.76 7.40 -14.15
C SER A 465 -5.77 8.65 -15.02
N LEU A 466 -5.12 8.57 -16.18
CA LEU A 466 -5.08 9.64 -17.15
C LEU A 466 -5.36 9.04 -18.53
N ARG A 467 -6.35 9.59 -19.24
CA ARG A 467 -6.67 9.23 -20.62
C ARG A 467 -6.39 10.41 -21.53
N ILE A 468 -5.63 10.16 -22.58
CA ILE A 468 -5.30 11.17 -23.59
C ILE A 468 -5.64 10.66 -24.97
N ARG A 469 -5.91 11.61 -25.86
CA ARG A 469 -6.04 11.37 -27.29
C ARG A 469 -5.08 12.30 -28.01
N ILE A 470 -4.19 11.73 -28.82
CA ILE A 470 -3.26 12.49 -29.64
C ILE A 470 -3.71 12.37 -31.10
N PRO A 471 -4.03 13.50 -31.77
CA PRO A 471 -4.43 13.49 -33.17
C PRO A 471 -3.39 12.82 -34.06
N LEU A 472 -3.83 11.97 -34.99
CA LEU A 472 -2.93 11.36 -35.97
C LEU A 472 -2.75 12.28 -37.19
N ASP A 473 -1.50 12.57 -37.55
CA ASP A 473 -1.17 13.27 -38.78
C ASP A 473 -1.52 12.36 -39.99
N PRO A 474 -2.35 12.82 -40.94
CA PRO A 474 -2.77 12.03 -42.09
C PRO A 474 -1.64 11.77 -43.11
N LEU A 475 -0.48 12.42 -42.98
CA LEU A 475 0.65 12.20 -43.87
C LEU A 475 1.11 10.73 -43.84
N ALA A 476 1.34 10.17 -45.03
CA ALA A 476 1.76 8.78 -45.18
C ALA A 476 3.17 8.55 -44.62
N CYS A 477 3.41 7.37 -44.05
CA CYS A 477 4.78 6.91 -43.81
C CYS A 477 5.58 7.04 -45.10
N ALA A 478 6.72 7.73 -45.04
CA ALA A 478 7.72 7.55 -46.07
C ALA A 478 8.11 6.07 -46.05
N LEU A 479 7.85 5.33 -47.12
CA LEU A 479 8.50 4.03 -47.32
C LEU A 479 10.00 4.30 -47.17
N PRO A 480 10.77 3.52 -46.37
CA PRO A 480 12.21 3.64 -46.40
C PRO A 480 12.62 3.50 -47.87
N ASP A 481 13.36 4.49 -48.38
CA ASP A 481 13.87 4.50 -49.75
C ASP A 481 14.52 3.13 -50.00
N ALA A 482 13.79 2.24 -50.66
CA ALA A 482 14.35 1.03 -51.22
C ALA A 482 15.22 1.56 -52.35
N GLY A 483 16.48 1.85 -52.01
CA GLY A 483 17.45 2.46 -52.90
C GLY A 483 17.41 1.73 -54.22
N VAL A 484 16.79 2.37 -55.21
CA VAL A 484 16.76 1.87 -56.58
C VAL A 484 18.21 1.99 -57.06
N PRO A 485 18.92 0.87 -57.34
CA PRO A 485 20.23 1.00 -57.94
C PRO A 485 20.05 1.67 -59.31
N PRO A 486 20.92 2.59 -59.72
CA PRO A 486 20.80 3.21 -61.03
C PRO A 486 20.89 2.11 -62.09
N ARG A 487 19.85 2.01 -62.93
CA ARG A 487 19.86 1.13 -64.11
C ARG A 487 20.95 1.63 -65.07
N PRO A 488 21.79 0.74 -65.62
CA PRO A 488 22.67 1.11 -66.71
C PRO A 488 21.89 1.20 -68.02
N ASP A 489 22.14 2.28 -68.76
CA ASP A 489 21.65 2.49 -70.13
C ASP A 489 22.23 1.45 -71.10
N ALA A 490 21.34 0.74 -71.79
CA ALA A 490 21.54 0.14 -73.11
C ALA A 490 20.13 -0.15 -73.66
N GLY A 491 19.70 0.33 -74.82
CA GLY A 491 20.31 0.09 -76.13
C GLY A 491 19.31 -0.77 -76.92
N HIS A 492 18.84 -0.25 -78.06
CA HIS A 492 17.82 -0.84 -78.94
C HIS A 492 18.04 -2.32 -79.31
N SER A 493 16.93 -3.07 -79.43
CA SER A 493 16.65 -3.89 -80.62
C SER A 493 15.21 -4.42 -80.64
N ASP A 494 14.55 -4.28 -81.79
CA ASP A 494 13.25 -4.85 -82.16
C ASP A 494 13.21 -6.39 -82.09
N ALA A 495 12.04 -6.95 -81.74
CA ALA A 495 11.43 -8.07 -82.47
C ALA A 495 10.02 -8.39 -81.96
N SER A 496 9.19 -8.79 -82.91
CA SER A 496 7.74 -9.00 -82.91
C SER A 496 7.23 -10.29 -82.23
N SER A 497 5.95 -10.22 -81.85
CA SER A 497 4.85 -11.16 -82.17
C SER A 497 4.20 -11.99 -81.06
N ALA A 498 2.86 -11.94 -81.12
CA ALA A 498 1.86 -12.98 -80.87
C ALA A 498 1.34 -13.26 -79.44
N ASP A 499 0.20 -12.62 -79.15
CA ASP A 499 -1.15 -13.21 -79.04
C ASP A 499 -1.67 -13.89 -77.75
N ALA A 500 -2.96 -13.59 -77.53
CA ALA A 500 -4.04 -14.28 -76.82
C ALA A 500 -4.15 -14.30 -75.27
N GLY A 501 -5.33 -13.86 -74.77
CA GLY A 501 -5.91 -14.30 -73.50
C GLY A 501 -6.88 -13.34 -72.78
N GLU A 502 -8.16 -13.38 -73.16
CA GLU A 502 -9.37 -12.78 -72.53
C GLU A 502 -9.53 -13.14 -71.03
N ALA A 503 -9.93 -12.22 -70.13
CA ALA A 503 -11.27 -11.76 -69.69
C ALA A 503 -12.04 -12.66 -68.68
N LEU A 504 -12.91 -12.00 -67.89
CA LEU A 504 -14.00 -12.44 -66.97
C LEU A 504 -13.64 -12.33 -65.46
N LEU A 505 -14.16 -11.36 -64.68
CA LEU A 505 -15.53 -11.01 -64.23
C LEU A 505 -16.20 -12.01 -63.25
N GLU A 506 -16.40 -11.49 -62.03
CA GLU A 506 -17.51 -11.64 -61.06
C GLU A 506 -18.10 -13.02 -60.73
N ASP A 507 -18.21 -13.29 -59.42
CA ASP A 507 -19.44 -13.88 -58.87
C ASP A 507 -19.71 -13.40 -57.43
N GLN A 508 -20.99 -13.11 -57.16
CA GLN A 508 -21.56 -12.75 -55.87
C GLN A 508 -22.21 -13.97 -55.21
N GLY A 509 -22.17 -14.03 -53.87
CA GLY A 509 -22.93 -15.01 -53.11
C GLY A 509 -23.41 -14.48 -51.75
N CYS A 510 -24.72 -14.17 -51.67
CA CYS A 510 -25.56 -14.05 -50.47
C CYS A 510 -25.26 -15.15 -49.43
N GLY A 511 -25.40 -15.02 -48.10
CA GLY A 511 -26.23 -14.17 -47.26
C GLY A 511 -26.94 -15.07 -46.22
N CYS A 512 -26.99 -14.68 -44.94
CA CYS A 512 -28.11 -14.92 -44.00
C CYS A 512 -27.84 -14.37 -42.59
N ARG A 513 -28.81 -13.60 -42.07
CA ARG A 513 -28.94 -13.10 -40.70
C ARG A 513 -29.53 -14.18 -39.78
N SER A 514 -29.23 -14.14 -38.48
CA SER A 514 -30.26 -14.30 -37.44
C SER A 514 -29.86 -13.64 -36.11
N THR A 515 -30.88 -13.15 -35.42
CA THR A 515 -30.91 -12.37 -34.18
C THR A 515 -31.12 -13.25 -32.95
N SER A 516 -30.53 -12.93 -31.79
CA SER A 516 -31.14 -13.01 -30.43
C SER A 516 -30.13 -12.49 -29.39
N ARG A 517 -30.40 -11.52 -28.52
CA ARG A 517 -31.35 -11.32 -27.40
C ARG A 517 -30.64 -11.48 -26.04
N SER A 518 -30.73 -10.44 -25.22
CA SER A 518 -30.16 -10.32 -23.87
C SER A 518 -30.79 -11.27 -22.85
N THR A 519 -29.99 -11.74 -21.90
CA THR A 519 -30.47 -12.22 -20.59
C THR A 519 -29.55 -11.76 -19.46
N SER A 520 -30.19 -11.39 -18.36
CA SER A 520 -29.67 -10.89 -17.09
C SER A 520 -28.65 -11.81 -16.42
N LYS A 521 -27.62 -11.23 -15.81
CA LYS A 521 -26.68 -11.92 -14.91
C LYS A 521 -27.34 -12.19 -13.56
N SER A 522 -27.48 -13.47 -13.22
CA SER A 522 -27.72 -13.97 -11.86
C SER A 522 -26.39 -14.14 -11.12
N GLN A 523 -26.36 -13.83 -9.83
CA GLN A 523 -25.22 -14.07 -8.95
C GLN A 523 -24.97 -15.58 -8.76
N PRO A 524 -23.71 -16.04 -8.63
CA PRO A 524 -23.40 -17.44 -8.41
C PRO A 524 -23.60 -17.85 -6.94
N THR A 525 -24.13 -19.06 -6.75
CA THR A 525 -24.35 -19.70 -5.44
C THR A 525 -23.08 -20.34 -4.89
N GLU A 526 -23.04 -20.50 -3.56
CA GLU A 526 -22.02 -21.11 -2.67
C GLU A 526 -21.19 -22.28 -3.25
N VAL A 527 -21.74 -23.09 -4.16
CA VAL A 527 -21.07 -24.26 -4.75
C VAL A 527 -19.98 -23.86 -5.77
N ALA A 528 -20.10 -22.70 -6.40
CA ALA A 528 -19.10 -22.20 -7.35
C ALA A 528 -17.78 -21.81 -6.64
N TRP A 529 -17.88 -21.33 -5.39
CA TRP A 529 -16.73 -20.93 -4.58
C TRP A 529 -15.86 -22.13 -4.17
N VAL A 530 -16.48 -23.24 -3.77
CA VAL A 530 -15.74 -24.45 -3.36
C VAL A 530 -14.96 -25.06 -4.53
N LEU A 531 -15.50 -25.03 -5.74
CA LEU A 531 -14.83 -25.55 -6.95
C LEU A 531 -13.67 -24.67 -7.41
N LEU A 532 -13.81 -23.34 -7.33
CA LEU A 532 -12.72 -22.39 -7.64
C LEU A 532 -11.59 -22.48 -6.62
N LEU A 533 -11.92 -22.61 -5.33
CA LEU A 533 -10.94 -22.81 -4.25
C LEU A 533 -10.18 -24.14 -4.44
N ALA A 534 -10.88 -25.22 -4.77
CA ALA A 534 -10.26 -26.54 -5.01
C ALA A 534 -9.36 -26.55 -6.26
N LEU A 535 -9.72 -25.82 -7.33
CA LEU A 535 -8.91 -25.67 -8.54
C LEU A 535 -7.65 -24.81 -8.29
N ARG A 536 -7.74 -23.77 -7.45
CA ARG A 536 -6.60 -22.92 -7.05
C ARG A 536 -5.64 -23.67 -6.13
N LEU A 537 -6.16 -24.39 -5.12
CA LEU A 537 -5.35 -25.23 -4.22
C LEU A 537 -4.63 -26.38 -4.96
N ARG A 538 -5.29 -27.02 -5.95
CA ARG A 538 -4.66 -28.08 -6.77
C ARG A 538 -3.55 -27.58 -7.68
N LYS A 539 -3.65 -26.36 -8.22
CA LYS A 539 -2.61 -25.80 -9.10
C LYS A 539 -1.36 -25.36 -8.31
N ARG A 540 -1.52 -24.88 -7.07
CA ARG A 540 -0.37 -24.56 -6.18
C ARG A 540 0.35 -25.83 -5.69
N ALA A 541 -0.37 -26.90 -5.38
CA ALA A 541 0.26 -28.19 -5.06
C ALA A 541 1.15 -28.75 -6.19
N PHE A 542 0.92 -28.33 -7.44
CA PHE A 542 1.75 -28.70 -8.59
C PHE A 542 3.05 -27.87 -8.71
N ARG A 543 3.13 -26.70 -8.04
CA ARG A 543 4.33 -25.85 -8.00
C ARG A 543 5.32 -26.26 -6.90
N ILE A 544 4.82 -26.76 -5.76
CA ILE A 544 5.65 -27.20 -4.61
C ILE A 544 6.36 -28.55 -4.89
N GLY A 545 5.99 -29.25 -5.96
CA GLY A 545 6.55 -30.55 -6.36
C GLY A 545 7.62 -30.52 -7.45
N ARG A 546 8.30 -29.39 -7.71
CA ARG A 546 9.38 -29.29 -8.69
C ARG A 546 10.58 -28.51 -8.19
#